data_AF-A0A409W8I1-F1
#
_entry.id   AF-A0A409W8I1-F1
#
_cell.length_a   1.000
_cell.length_b   1.000
_cell.length_c   1.000
_cell.angle_alpha   90.00
_cell.angle_beta   90.00
_cell.angle_gamma   90.00
#
_symmetry.space_group_name_H-M   'P 1'
#
loop_
_entity.id
_entity.type
_entity.pdbx_description
1 polymer ?
#
loop_
_entity_poly.entity_id
_entity_poly.type
_entity_poly.pdbx_seq_one_letter_code
_entity_poly.pdbx_strand_id
1 'polypeptide(L)'
;MDAAQAAQAAAQAEALIQGLYGVIFVARGEVAAAALYVWDYCLTFGMEVDLVWSSRWNIIKVLFLVQRYLPFIDTCILTIYRDLQPGRTGHGCTVIEQATGFLYVAGYTIAEALLTMRVWAVWNRSKALAFLLPLAFCIVWAPAFVVMYEFQLSLRFAPTPIPGVPGCFVIAASDVLKWAWVSLIVWNAFTLFLMLIPGMRHYRAQLQSTILYSVVYRDGTFYFVYLFALSIINIVLSVTVTPTKRFFISSLERCLHSMLASRVILHMRDHARRPPEWDTAHSSGGPVEFATPRADTALVSIRSQIEPTRTYRMSGFR
;
A
#
# COMPACT_ATOMS: atom_id res chain seq x y z
N MET A 1 -43.81 42.62 1.20
CA MET A 1 -42.76 41.61 0.96
C MET A 1 -43.16 40.88 -0.30
N ASP A 2 -42.48 41.15 -1.40
CA ASP A 2 -42.87 40.63 -2.71
C ASP A 2 -42.65 39.12 -2.76
N ALA A 3 -43.55 38.40 -3.43
CA ALA A 3 -43.47 36.93 -3.57
C ALA A 3 -42.08 36.48 -4.12
N ALA A 4 -41.44 37.32 -4.93
CA ALA A 4 -40.07 37.11 -5.43
C ALA A 4 -39.01 37.13 -4.32
N GLN A 5 -39.11 38.06 -3.36
CA GLN A 5 -38.19 38.12 -2.20
C GLN A 5 -38.39 36.93 -1.27
N ALA A 6 -39.64 36.51 -1.05
CA ALA A 6 -39.94 35.32 -0.24
C ALA A 6 -39.42 34.03 -0.90
N ALA A 7 -39.58 33.90 -2.22
CA ALA A 7 -39.04 32.77 -2.98
C ALA A 7 -37.50 32.74 -2.96
N GLN A 8 -36.85 33.89 -3.08
CA GLN A 8 -35.39 34.00 -3.02
C GLN A 8 -34.86 33.68 -1.62
N ALA A 9 -35.53 34.15 -0.55
CA ALA A 9 -35.18 33.81 0.82
C ALA A 9 -35.36 32.30 1.12
N ALA A 10 -36.43 31.68 0.60
CA ALA A 10 -36.66 30.24 0.74
C ALA A 10 -35.57 29.42 0.02
N ALA A 11 -35.21 29.80 -1.22
CA ALA A 11 -34.14 29.15 -1.97
C ALA A 11 -32.77 29.29 -1.28
N GLN A 12 -32.48 30.46 -0.71
CA GLN A 12 -31.26 30.68 0.08
C GLN A 12 -31.24 29.83 1.35
N ALA A 13 -32.37 29.72 2.06
CA ALA A 13 -32.48 28.88 3.25
C ALA A 13 -32.26 27.40 2.92
N GLU A 14 -32.83 26.90 1.82
CA GLU A 14 -32.64 25.51 1.40
C GLU A 14 -31.18 25.22 1.03
N ALA A 15 -30.53 26.11 0.27
CA ALA A 15 -29.12 25.98 -0.09
C ALA A 15 -28.21 25.98 1.16
N LEU A 16 -28.52 26.82 2.15
CA LEU A 16 -27.80 26.87 3.42
C LEU A 16 -27.95 25.54 4.19
N ILE A 17 -29.17 25.01 4.29
CA ILE A 17 -29.46 23.74 4.97
C ILE A 17 -28.70 22.59 4.30
N GLN A 18 -28.75 22.49 2.97
CA GLN A 18 -28.02 21.45 2.23
C GLN A 18 -26.51 21.57 2.44
N GLY A 19 -25.97 22.79 2.46
CA GLY A 19 -24.57 23.06 2.75
C GLY A 19 -24.17 22.59 4.14
N LEU A 20 -24.96 22.91 5.18
CA LEU A 20 -24.71 22.49 6.56
C LEU A 20 -24.74 20.97 6.71
N TYR A 21 -25.71 20.30 6.11
CA TYR A 21 -25.73 18.83 6.07
C TYR A 21 -24.48 18.27 5.38
N GLY A 22 -24.01 18.92 4.31
CA GLY A 22 -22.76 18.58 3.65
C GLY A 22 -21.55 18.65 4.57
N VAL A 23 -21.39 19.75 5.32
CA VAL A 23 -20.28 19.93 6.27
C VAL A 23 -20.32 18.90 7.39
N ILE A 24 -21.50 18.67 7.99
CA ILE A 24 -21.66 17.68 9.07
C ILE A 24 -21.37 16.26 8.56
N PHE A 25 -21.83 15.94 7.36
CA PHE A 25 -21.56 14.64 6.73
C PHE A 25 -20.06 14.43 6.52
N VAL A 26 -19.36 15.44 6.00
CA VAL A 26 -17.91 15.40 5.75
C VAL A 26 -17.15 15.21 7.06
N ALA A 27 -17.42 16.05 8.07
CA ALA A 27 -16.77 15.97 9.38
C ALA A 27 -16.94 14.59 10.03
N ARG A 28 -18.16 14.04 10.03
CA ARG A 28 -18.43 12.70 10.58
C ARG A 28 -17.74 11.60 9.78
N GLY A 29 -17.74 11.72 8.46
CA GLY A 29 -17.05 10.79 7.57
C GLY A 29 -15.54 10.79 7.81
N GLU A 30 -14.93 11.96 7.95
CA GLU A 30 -13.49 12.08 8.17
C GLU A 30 -13.05 11.55 9.53
N VAL A 31 -13.86 11.77 10.57
CA VAL A 31 -13.65 11.11 11.87
C VAL A 31 -13.73 9.58 11.73
N ALA A 32 -14.68 9.06 10.94
CA ALA A 32 -14.78 7.62 10.69
C ALA A 32 -13.57 7.08 9.90
N ALA A 33 -13.08 7.81 8.90
CA ALA A 33 -11.89 7.46 8.13
C ALA A 33 -10.64 7.44 9.01
N ALA A 34 -10.45 8.46 9.85
CA ALA A 34 -9.37 8.51 10.83
C ALA A 34 -9.44 7.35 11.84
N ALA A 35 -10.62 7.08 12.39
CA ALA A 35 -10.83 5.97 13.31
C ALA A 35 -10.50 4.61 12.67
N LEU A 36 -10.93 4.40 11.42
CA LEU A 36 -10.61 3.19 10.65
C LEU A 36 -9.11 3.04 10.44
N TYR A 37 -8.43 4.13 10.10
CA TYR A 37 -6.98 4.14 9.93
C TYR A 37 -6.23 3.83 11.24
N VAL A 38 -6.62 4.48 12.35
CA VAL A 38 -6.03 4.22 13.68
C VAL A 38 -6.25 2.78 14.10
N TRP A 39 -7.45 2.25 13.87
CA TRP A 39 -7.78 0.85 14.13
C TRP A 39 -6.86 -0.10 13.33
N ASP A 40 -6.70 0.14 12.03
CA ASP A 40 -5.80 -0.65 11.18
C ASP A 40 -4.35 -0.58 11.65
N TYR A 41 -3.89 0.62 12.03
CA TYR A 41 -2.56 0.84 12.58
C TYR A 41 -2.34 -0.02 13.83
N CYS A 42 -3.27 0.02 14.80
CA CYS A 42 -3.19 -0.77 16.03
C CYS A 42 -3.08 -2.28 15.74
N LEU A 43 -3.89 -2.79 14.80
CA LEU A 43 -3.86 -4.21 14.41
C LEU A 43 -2.53 -4.63 13.77
N THR A 44 -1.87 -3.71 13.07
CA THR A 44 -0.66 -3.99 12.30
C THR A 44 0.62 -3.44 12.96
N PHE A 45 0.52 -2.88 14.17
CA PHE A 45 1.64 -2.30 14.90
C PHE A 45 2.60 -3.36 15.42
N GLY A 46 2.12 -4.48 15.94
CA GLY A 46 2.97 -5.59 16.39
C GLY A 46 3.89 -6.10 15.27
N MET A 47 3.32 -6.32 14.08
CA MET A 47 4.09 -6.67 12.89
C MET A 47 5.10 -5.60 12.49
N GLU A 48 4.79 -4.31 12.70
CA GLU A 48 5.74 -3.22 12.43
C GLU A 48 6.97 -3.31 13.31
N VAL A 49 6.76 -3.47 14.62
CA VAL A 49 7.83 -3.55 15.60
C VAL A 49 8.74 -4.74 15.28
N ASP A 50 8.15 -5.90 15.02
CA ASP A 50 8.91 -7.13 14.75
C ASP A 50 9.68 -7.08 13.42
N LEU A 51 9.06 -6.57 12.35
CA LEU A 51 9.57 -6.70 10.98
C LEU A 51 10.29 -5.45 10.46
N VAL A 52 10.04 -4.28 11.04
CA VAL A 52 10.52 -3.00 10.53
C VAL A 52 11.51 -2.34 11.48
N TRP A 53 11.25 -2.33 12.78
CA TRP A 53 12.06 -1.58 13.73
C TRP A 53 13.46 -2.18 13.87
N SER A 54 13.54 -3.51 13.99
CA SER A 54 14.80 -4.29 14.05
C SER A 54 15.61 -4.29 12.75
N SER A 55 14.99 -3.92 11.63
CA SER A 55 15.64 -3.93 10.31
C SER A 55 16.61 -2.76 10.12
N ARG A 56 17.71 -2.98 9.36
CA ARG A 56 18.68 -1.92 9.02
C ARG A 56 18.00 -0.76 8.30
N TRP A 57 18.50 0.46 8.54
CA TRP A 57 18.04 1.66 7.85
C TRP A 57 18.35 1.58 6.35
N ASN A 58 17.31 1.75 5.54
CA ASN A 58 17.40 1.85 4.09
C ASN A 58 16.23 2.71 3.55
N ILE A 59 16.28 3.05 2.27
CA ILE A 59 15.28 3.90 1.62
C ILE A 59 13.86 3.33 1.74
N ILE A 60 13.69 2.00 1.64
CA ILE A 60 12.39 1.34 1.77
C ILE A 60 11.82 1.53 3.18
N LYS A 61 12.64 1.38 4.23
CA LYS A 61 12.23 1.61 5.62
C LYS A 61 11.78 3.05 5.83
N VAL A 62 12.54 4.02 5.30
CA VAL A 62 12.19 5.45 5.41
C VAL A 62 10.86 5.74 4.70
N LEU A 63 10.72 5.33 3.44
CA LEU A 63 9.49 5.57 2.68
C LEU A 63 8.28 4.89 3.33
N PHE A 64 8.45 3.66 3.83
CA PHE A 64 7.43 2.95 4.58
C PHE A 64 6.99 3.72 5.83
N LEU A 65 7.93 4.19 6.66
CA LEU A 65 7.60 4.94 7.87
C LEU A 65 6.93 6.27 7.52
N VAL A 66 7.47 7.02 6.56
CA VAL A 66 6.89 8.33 6.19
C VAL A 66 5.46 8.17 5.65
N GLN A 67 5.23 7.29 4.66
CA GLN A 67 3.86 7.11 4.14
C GLN A 67 2.89 6.60 5.20
N ARG A 68 3.39 5.77 6.14
CA ARG A 68 2.58 5.19 7.20
C ARG A 68 2.21 6.22 8.25
N TYR A 69 3.11 7.09 8.68
CA TYR A 69 2.81 8.04 9.76
C TYR A 69 2.15 9.33 9.28
N LEU A 70 2.22 9.66 7.99
CA LEU A 70 1.59 10.86 7.43
C LEU A 70 0.06 10.96 7.69
N PRO A 71 -0.77 9.90 7.59
CA PRO A 71 -2.20 9.97 7.91
C PRO A 71 -2.54 10.41 9.33
N PHE A 72 -1.63 10.23 10.30
CA PHE A 72 -1.82 10.79 11.63
C PHE A 72 -1.76 12.31 11.61
N ILE A 73 -0.88 12.89 10.80
CA ILE A 73 -0.71 14.33 10.67
C ILE A 73 -1.81 14.91 9.78
N ASP A 74 -1.94 14.39 8.56
CA ASP A 74 -2.83 14.96 7.56
C ASP A 74 -4.31 14.74 7.91
N THR A 75 -4.72 13.51 8.24
CA THR A 75 -6.13 13.15 8.46
C THR A 75 -6.50 13.23 9.94
N CYS A 76 -5.76 12.59 10.83
CA CYS A 76 -6.16 12.49 12.25
C CYS A 76 -5.99 13.81 13.01
N ILE A 77 -5.03 14.66 12.62
CA ILE A 77 -4.79 15.95 13.26
C ILE A 77 -5.39 17.07 12.44
N LEU A 78 -4.90 17.34 11.22
CA LEU A 78 -5.26 18.56 10.49
C LEU A 78 -6.72 18.57 10.03
N THR A 79 -7.20 17.48 9.43
CA THR A 79 -8.59 17.36 8.97
C THR A 79 -9.58 17.42 10.15
N ILE A 80 -9.37 16.62 11.21
CA ILE A 80 -10.23 16.68 12.40
C ILE A 80 -10.20 18.07 13.05
N TYR A 81 -9.03 18.71 13.13
CA TYR A 81 -8.89 20.05 13.67
C TYR A 81 -9.64 21.11 12.84
N ARG A 82 -9.65 20.97 11.51
CA ARG A 82 -10.44 21.81 10.59
C ARG A 82 -11.94 21.65 10.87
N ASP A 83 -12.39 20.41 11.05
CA ASP A 83 -13.82 20.09 11.10
C ASP A 83 -14.48 20.35 12.46
N LEU A 84 -13.73 20.19 13.54
CA LEU A 84 -14.25 20.33 14.90
C LEU A 84 -14.12 21.75 15.48
N GLN A 85 -13.33 22.63 14.85
CA GLN A 85 -13.11 23.97 15.40
C GLN A 85 -14.25 24.94 15.00
N PRO A 86 -14.97 25.53 15.98
CA PRO A 86 -16.00 26.55 15.71
C PRO A 86 -15.39 27.91 15.40
N GLY A 87 -16.07 28.69 14.55
CA GLY A 87 -15.80 30.12 14.35
C GLY A 87 -14.46 30.45 13.69
N ARG A 88 -13.90 29.56 12.86
CA ARG A 88 -12.63 29.82 12.17
C ARG A 88 -12.79 30.83 11.03
N THR A 89 -11.78 31.68 10.86
CA THR A 89 -11.71 32.62 9.73
C THR A 89 -11.53 31.86 8.41
N GLY A 90 -12.04 32.42 7.30
CA GLY A 90 -11.86 31.83 5.98
C GLY A 90 -10.39 31.59 5.62
N HIS A 91 -9.48 32.49 6.04
CA HIS A 91 -8.03 32.31 5.82
C HIS A 91 -7.46 31.10 6.57
N GLY A 92 -7.86 30.89 7.84
CA GLY A 92 -7.40 29.73 8.61
C GLY A 92 -7.86 28.41 8.00
N CYS A 93 -9.08 28.36 7.46
CA CYS A 93 -9.59 27.21 6.71
C CYS A 93 -8.75 26.91 5.47
N THR A 94 -8.44 27.94 4.68
CA THR A 94 -7.60 27.79 3.48
C THR A 94 -6.22 27.25 3.80
N VAL A 95 -5.55 27.78 4.83
CA VAL A 95 -4.19 27.34 5.19
C VAL A 95 -4.15 25.88 5.62
N ILE A 96 -5.11 25.47 6.46
CA ILE A 96 -5.18 24.07 6.93
C ILE A 96 -5.50 23.15 5.76
N GLU A 97 -6.46 23.52 4.90
CA GLU A 97 -6.81 22.70 3.74
C GLU A 97 -5.63 22.52 2.79
N GLN A 98 -4.92 23.61 2.48
CA GLN A 98 -3.75 23.54 1.61
C GLN A 98 -2.66 22.66 2.21
N ALA A 99 -2.40 22.79 3.51
CA ALA A 99 -1.46 21.91 4.21
C ALA A 99 -1.88 20.44 4.12
N THR A 100 -3.14 20.11 4.41
CA THR A 100 -3.69 18.76 4.28
C THR A 100 -3.56 18.25 2.84
N GLY A 101 -3.93 19.05 1.86
CA GLY A 101 -3.86 18.70 0.44
C GLY A 101 -2.44 18.39 -0.04
N PHE A 102 -1.45 19.20 0.34
CA PHE A 102 -0.04 18.91 0.00
C PHE A 102 0.48 17.66 0.69
N LEU A 103 0.10 17.44 1.96
CA LEU A 103 0.46 16.21 2.69
C LEU A 103 -0.21 14.97 2.09
N TYR A 104 -1.44 15.08 1.60
CA TYR A 104 -2.13 13.99 0.89
C TYR A 104 -1.36 13.59 -0.35
N VAL A 105 -1.00 14.55 -1.21
CA VAL A 105 -0.22 14.25 -2.43
C VAL A 105 1.14 13.68 -2.08
N ALA A 106 1.86 14.26 -1.13
CA ALA A 106 3.13 13.71 -0.67
C ALA A 106 2.96 12.26 -0.18
N GLY A 107 1.91 11.98 0.60
CA GLY A 107 1.57 10.66 1.09
C GLY A 107 1.32 9.65 -0.02
N TYR A 108 0.50 10.00 -1.02
CA TYR A 108 0.25 9.14 -2.18
C TYR A 108 1.53 8.89 -2.98
N THR A 109 2.30 9.94 -3.29
CA THR A 109 3.54 9.81 -4.06
C THR A 109 4.55 8.90 -3.35
N ILE A 110 4.69 9.00 -2.03
CA ILE A 110 5.60 8.15 -1.25
C ILE A 110 5.10 6.71 -1.20
N ALA A 111 3.80 6.49 -0.98
CA ALA A 111 3.20 5.16 -1.01
C ALA A 111 3.38 4.49 -2.39
N GLU A 112 3.17 5.25 -3.47
CA GLU A 112 3.31 4.75 -4.84
C GLU A 112 4.76 4.51 -5.23
N ALA A 113 5.69 5.34 -4.77
CA ALA A 113 7.12 5.05 -4.92
C ALA A 113 7.51 3.74 -4.20
N LEU A 114 6.96 3.50 -3.01
CA LEU A 114 7.17 2.26 -2.26
C LEU A 114 6.64 1.03 -3.00
N LEU A 115 5.43 1.11 -3.55
CA LEU A 115 4.85 0.06 -4.37
C LEU A 115 5.64 -0.16 -5.68
N THR A 116 6.15 0.90 -6.29
CA THR A 116 6.95 0.85 -7.51
C THR A 116 8.28 0.13 -7.29
N MET A 117 8.97 0.41 -6.18
CA MET A 117 10.19 -0.33 -5.81
C MET A 117 9.91 -1.84 -5.64
N ARG A 118 8.71 -2.20 -5.17
CA ARG A 118 8.29 -3.60 -5.08
C ARG A 118 8.14 -4.23 -6.45
N VAL A 119 7.49 -3.54 -7.41
CA VAL A 119 7.39 -4.00 -8.81
C VAL A 119 8.78 -4.28 -9.37
N TRP A 120 9.74 -3.37 -9.15
CA TRP A 120 11.12 -3.57 -9.59
C TRP A 120 11.79 -4.80 -8.96
N ALA A 121 11.59 -5.02 -7.66
CA ALA A 121 12.14 -6.18 -6.95
C ALA A 121 11.60 -7.51 -7.49
N VAL A 122 10.31 -7.56 -7.80
CA VAL A 122 9.63 -8.74 -8.36
C VAL A 122 10.15 -9.09 -9.75
N TRP A 123 10.53 -8.08 -10.54
CA TRP A 123 11.17 -8.25 -11.84
C TRP A 123 12.68 -8.51 -11.76
N ASN A 124 13.11 -9.19 -10.69
CA ASN A 124 14.50 -9.55 -10.42
C ASN A 124 15.49 -8.38 -10.58
N ARG A 125 15.06 -7.18 -10.20
CA ARG A 125 15.86 -5.93 -10.27
C ARG A 125 16.44 -5.66 -11.66
N SER A 126 15.66 -5.89 -12.72
CA SER A 126 16.13 -5.68 -14.09
C SER A 126 16.64 -4.24 -14.31
N LYS A 127 17.78 -4.11 -14.99
CA LYS A 127 18.40 -2.79 -15.27
C LYS A 127 17.52 -1.91 -16.16
N ALA A 128 16.76 -2.52 -17.07
CA ALA A 128 15.81 -1.81 -17.91
C ALA A 128 14.70 -1.13 -17.07
N LEU A 129 14.09 -1.87 -16.13
CA LEU A 129 13.05 -1.29 -15.27
C LEU A 129 13.62 -0.32 -14.23
N ALA A 130 14.89 -0.44 -13.86
CA ALA A 130 15.55 0.54 -13.00
C ALA A 130 15.59 1.95 -13.61
N PHE A 131 15.62 2.07 -14.94
CA PHE A 131 15.53 3.34 -15.66
C PHE A 131 14.09 3.70 -16.06
N LEU A 132 13.33 2.71 -16.55
CA LEU A 132 11.98 2.94 -17.08
C LEU A 132 10.97 3.34 -15.98
N LEU A 133 11.03 2.72 -14.79
CA LEU A 133 10.07 2.99 -13.72
C LEU A 133 10.18 4.43 -13.18
N PRO A 134 11.36 4.97 -12.82
CA PRO A 134 11.47 6.36 -12.41
C PRO A 134 11.05 7.35 -13.49
N LEU A 135 11.41 7.08 -14.76
CA LEU A 135 11.01 7.93 -15.88
C LEU A 135 9.48 7.98 -16.02
N ALA A 136 8.82 6.81 -16.04
CA ALA A 136 7.37 6.72 -16.08
C ALA A 136 6.71 7.39 -14.86
N PHE A 137 7.31 7.21 -13.67
CA PHE A 137 6.83 7.84 -12.44
C PHE A 137 6.82 9.36 -12.58
N CYS A 138 7.93 9.96 -13.03
CA CYS A 138 8.00 11.41 -13.25
C CYS A 138 6.98 11.90 -14.28
N ILE A 139 6.79 11.16 -15.38
CA ILE A 139 5.84 11.53 -16.45
C ILE A 139 4.40 11.59 -15.93
N VAL A 140 4.02 10.68 -15.03
CA VAL A 140 2.64 10.62 -14.50
C VAL A 140 2.45 11.54 -13.30
N TRP A 141 3.42 11.58 -12.39
CA TRP A 141 3.26 12.32 -11.13
C TRP A 141 3.54 13.81 -11.27
N ALA A 142 4.47 14.26 -12.13
CA ALA A 142 4.75 15.69 -12.27
C ALA A 142 3.53 16.51 -12.73
N PRO A 143 2.75 16.09 -13.76
CA PRO A 143 1.50 16.76 -14.10
C PRO A 143 0.45 16.69 -12.98
N ALA A 144 0.40 15.58 -12.22
CA ALA A 144 -0.53 15.45 -11.10
C ALA A 144 -0.24 16.47 -9.99
N PHE A 145 1.04 16.76 -9.71
CA PHE A 145 1.43 17.83 -8.78
C PHE A 145 0.97 19.21 -9.26
N VAL A 146 1.12 19.51 -10.55
CA VAL A 146 0.68 20.79 -11.14
C VAL A 146 -0.85 20.93 -11.01
N VAL A 147 -1.60 19.90 -11.40
CA VAL A 147 -3.06 19.87 -11.27
C VAL A 147 -3.51 20.05 -9.82
N MET A 148 -2.86 19.37 -8.87
CA MET A 148 -3.20 19.54 -7.46
C MET A 148 -2.88 20.96 -6.98
N TYR A 149 -1.75 21.52 -7.38
CA TYR A 149 -1.38 22.88 -7.02
C TYR A 149 -2.41 23.90 -7.52
N GLU A 150 -2.86 23.78 -8.77
CA GLU A 150 -3.95 24.60 -9.31
C GLU A 150 -5.26 24.41 -8.56
N PHE A 151 -5.62 23.16 -8.24
CA PHE A 151 -6.80 22.86 -7.43
C PHE A 151 -6.75 23.58 -6.08
N GLN A 152 -5.62 23.49 -5.37
CA GLN A 152 -5.42 24.11 -4.06
C GLN A 152 -5.50 25.65 -4.10
N LEU A 153 -5.03 26.28 -5.18
CA LEU A 153 -5.16 27.73 -5.36
C LEU A 153 -6.59 28.16 -5.71
N SER A 154 -7.36 27.28 -6.36
CA SER A 154 -8.76 27.53 -6.73
C SER A 154 -9.73 27.47 -5.56
N LEU A 155 -9.35 26.82 -4.45
CA LEU A 155 -10.20 26.68 -3.27
C LEU A 155 -10.47 28.04 -2.61
N ARG A 156 -11.74 28.26 -2.28
CA ARG A 156 -12.20 29.43 -1.54
C ARG A 156 -13.10 28.98 -0.40
N PHE A 157 -12.81 29.50 0.79
CA PHE A 157 -13.50 29.17 2.03
C PHE A 157 -14.19 30.41 2.62
N ALA A 158 -15.39 30.20 3.13
CA ALA A 158 -16.12 31.17 3.94
C ALA A 158 -16.32 30.63 5.36
N PRO A 159 -16.39 31.50 6.38
CA PRO A 159 -16.84 31.09 7.71
C PRO A 159 -18.27 30.56 7.66
N THR A 160 -18.63 29.71 8.61
CA THR A 160 -19.99 29.17 8.70
C THR A 160 -20.99 30.33 8.90
N PRO A 161 -22.09 30.38 8.13
CA PRO A 161 -23.10 31.44 8.28
C PRO A 161 -23.80 31.41 9.64
N ILE A 162 -23.76 30.26 10.32
CA ILE A 162 -24.34 30.05 11.64
C ILE A 162 -23.23 30.12 12.70
N PRO A 163 -23.32 31.06 13.66
CA PRO A 163 -22.42 31.12 14.81
C PRO A 163 -22.45 29.82 15.61
N GLY A 164 -21.27 29.30 15.97
CA GLY A 164 -21.13 28.11 16.80
C GLY A 164 -21.16 26.76 16.07
N VAL A 165 -21.47 26.73 14.77
CA VAL A 165 -21.31 25.50 13.97
C VAL A 165 -19.82 25.32 13.62
N PRO A 166 -19.21 24.16 13.93
CA PRO A 166 -17.82 23.88 13.59
C PRO A 166 -17.64 23.52 12.11
N GLY A 167 -16.44 23.76 11.59
CA GLY A 167 -16.05 23.41 10.23
C GLY A 167 -15.83 24.60 9.28
N CYS A 168 -15.46 24.25 8.05
CA CYS A 168 -15.12 25.21 7.00
C CYS A 168 -16.06 25.05 5.80
N PHE A 169 -16.63 26.16 5.30
CA PHE A 169 -17.57 26.13 4.19
C PHE A 169 -16.88 26.42 2.86
N VAL A 170 -16.96 25.49 1.90
CA VAL A 170 -16.37 25.63 0.57
C VAL A 170 -17.33 26.40 -0.33
N ILE A 171 -16.90 27.56 -0.81
CA ILE A 171 -17.72 28.43 -1.69
C ILE A 171 -17.35 28.30 -3.17
N ALA A 172 -16.11 27.94 -3.48
CA ALA A 172 -15.67 27.70 -4.84
C ALA A 172 -14.54 26.67 -4.85
N ALA A 173 -14.57 25.79 -5.85
CA ALA A 173 -13.54 24.82 -6.16
C ALA A 173 -13.58 24.53 -7.67
N SER A 174 -12.40 24.40 -8.30
CA SER A 174 -12.33 23.99 -9.71
C SER A 174 -12.51 22.47 -9.85
N ASP A 175 -13.01 22.03 -11.01
CA ASP A 175 -13.18 20.61 -11.34
C ASP A 175 -11.88 19.95 -11.86
N VAL A 176 -10.72 20.58 -11.67
CA VAL A 176 -9.43 20.04 -12.15
C VAL A 176 -8.97 18.82 -11.34
N LEU A 177 -9.47 18.65 -10.10
CA LEU A 177 -9.15 17.53 -9.22
C LEU A 177 -9.36 16.14 -9.87
N LYS A 178 -10.34 16.01 -10.77
CA LYS A 178 -10.60 14.75 -11.49
C LYS A 178 -9.37 14.25 -12.26
N TRP A 179 -8.53 15.16 -12.78
CA TRP A 179 -7.32 14.78 -13.51
C TRP A 179 -6.24 14.19 -12.62
N ALA A 180 -6.15 14.60 -11.35
CA ALA A 180 -5.25 13.97 -10.38
C ALA A 180 -5.67 12.51 -10.12
N TRP A 181 -6.97 12.25 -9.99
CA TRP A 181 -7.51 10.89 -9.86
C TRP A 181 -7.26 10.04 -11.09
N VAL A 182 -7.38 10.62 -12.30
CA VAL A 182 -7.03 9.92 -13.55
C VAL A 182 -5.56 9.50 -13.53
N SER A 183 -4.62 10.37 -13.13
CA SER A 183 -3.20 10.02 -13.01
C SER A 183 -2.97 8.86 -12.05
N LEU A 184 -3.65 8.84 -10.90
CA LEU A 184 -3.56 7.75 -9.93
C LEU A 184 -4.07 6.42 -10.52
N ILE A 185 -5.21 6.43 -11.23
CA ILE A 185 -5.75 5.24 -11.89
C ILE A 185 -4.80 4.70 -12.95
N VAL A 186 -4.26 5.59 -13.80
CA VAL A 186 -3.30 5.22 -14.83
C VAL A 186 -2.08 4.55 -14.20
N TRP A 187 -1.57 5.12 -13.11
CA TRP A 187 -0.43 4.55 -12.37
C TRP A 187 -0.75 3.20 -11.73
N ASN A 188 -1.89 3.07 -11.06
CA ASN A 188 -2.33 1.82 -10.42
C ASN A 188 -2.57 0.72 -11.47
N ALA A 189 -3.15 1.06 -12.62
CA ALA A 189 -3.32 0.13 -13.74
C ALA A 189 -1.97 -0.35 -14.26
N PHE A 190 -1.02 0.57 -14.45
CA PHE A 190 0.32 0.27 -14.94
C PHE A 190 1.08 -0.66 -14.00
N THR A 191 1.12 -0.35 -12.70
CA THR A 191 1.82 -1.18 -11.70
C THR A 191 1.13 -2.53 -11.50
N LEU A 192 -0.21 -2.58 -11.50
CA LEU A 192 -0.97 -3.82 -11.48
C LEU A 192 -0.65 -4.71 -12.68
N PHE A 193 -0.63 -4.14 -13.90
CA PHE A 193 -0.29 -4.89 -15.11
C PHE A 193 1.13 -5.48 -15.05
N LEU A 194 2.11 -4.70 -14.60
CA LEU A 194 3.48 -5.19 -14.41
C LEU A 194 3.57 -6.29 -13.35
N MET A 195 2.75 -6.24 -12.30
CA MET A 195 2.70 -7.29 -11.28
C MET A 195 2.02 -8.57 -11.79
N LEU A 196 0.99 -8.45 -12.64
CA LEU A 196 0.28 -9.60 -13.20
C LEU A 196 1.13 -10.44 -14.15
N ILE A 197 2.04 -9.83 -14.93
CA ILE A 197 2.83 -10.56 -15.94
C ILE A 197 3.67 -11.69 -15.31
N PRO A 198 4.59 -11.43 -14.34
CA PRO A 198 5.35 -12.52 -13.75
C PRO A 198 4.47 -13.43 -12.89
N GLY A 199 3.37 -12.92 -12.31
CA GLY A 199 2.39 -13.75 -11.59
C GLY A 199 1.76 -14.81 -12.49
N MET A 200 1.32 -14.43 -13.68
CA MET A 200 0.76 -15.36 -14.67
C MET A 200 1.82 -16.29 -15.27
N ARG A 201 3.03 -15.79 -15.56
CA ARG A 201 4.13 -16.62 -16.09
C ARG A 201 4.47 -17.75 -15.13
N HIS A 202 4.57 -17.44 -13.84
CA HIS A 202 4.86 -18.44 -12.83
C HIS A 202 3.66 -19.36 -12.57
N TYR A 203 2.42 -18.84 -12.51
CA TYR A 203 1.22 -19.68 -12.40
C TYR A 203 1.15 -20.74 -13.51
N ARG A 204 1.48 -20.35 -14.76
CA ARG A 204 1.53 -21.29 -15.90
C ARG A 204 2.67 -22.30 -15.79
N ALA A 205 3.82 -21.91 -15.25
CA ALA A 205 4.97 -22.80 -15.04
C ALA A 205 4.78 -23.76 -13.84
N GLN A 206 3.91 -23.41 -12.89
CA GLN A 206 3.84 -24.01 -11.56
C GLN A 206 2.70 -25.03 -11.38
N LEU A 207 2.11 -25.52 -12.46
CA LEU A 207 1.30 -26.76 -12.45
C LEU A 207 2.11 -28.01 -12.02
N GLN A 208 3.40 -27.89 -11.68
CA GLN A 208 4.26 -29.02 -11.30
C GLN A 208 4.99 -28.93 -9.93
N SER A 209 5.04 -27.80 -9.18
CA SER A 209 5.74 -27.79 -7.87
C SER A 209 5.45 -26.61 -6.90
N THR A 210 5.06 -26.98 -5.66
CA THR A 210 5.29 -26.31 -4.36
C THR A 210 4.41 -25.14 -3.87
N ILE A 211 4.00 -25.27 -2.60
CA ILE A 211 3.00 -24.51 -1.81
C ILE A 211 3.48 -23.11 -1.36
N LEU A 212 4.78 -22.90 -1.16
CA LEU A 212 5.34 -21.70 -0.52
C LEU A 212 5.28 -20.43 -1.39
N TYR A 213 5.29 -20.58 -2.72
CA TYR A 213 5.33 -19.45 -3.66
C TYR A 213 3.94 -18.92 -4.03
N SER A 214 2.89 -19.74 -3.84
CA SER A 214 1.52 -19.33 -4.13
C SER A 214 1.11 -18.15 -3.25
N VAL A 215 1.55 -18.07 -2.00
CA VAL A 215 1.10 -17.06 -1.03
C VAL A 215 1.73 -15.68 -1.26
N VAL A 216 3.04 -15.59 -1.58
CA VAL A 216 3.71 -14.29 -1.81
C VAL A 216 3.15 -13.56 -3.04
N TYR A 217 2.78 -14.33 -4.08
CA TYR A 217 2.24 -13.79 -5.32
C TYR A 217 0.71 -13.62 -5.28
N ARG A 218 0.00 -14.55 -4.65
CA ARG A 218 -1.45 -14.46 -4.42
C ARG A 218 -1.76 -13.27 -3.52
N ASP A 219 -1.16 -13.21 -2.33
CA ASP A 219 -1.49 -12.15 -1.36
C ASP A 219 -0.90 -10.81 -1.81
N GLY A 220 0.29 -10.81 -2.43
CA GLY A 220 0.94 -9.61 -2.89
C GLY A 220 0.22 -8.88 -4.03
N THR A 221 -0.39 -9.60 -4.96
CA THR A 221 -1.07 -9.04 -6.14
C THR A 221 -2.48 -8.55 -5.79
N PHE A 222 -3.18 -9.19 -4.85
CA PHE A 222 -4.51 -8.77 -4.43
C PHE A 222 -4.56 -7.33 -3.91
N TYR A 223 -3.52 -6.88 -3.21
CA TYR A 223 -3.46 -5.48 -2.78
C TYR A 223 -3.37 -4.48 -3.93
N PHE A 224 -2.67 -4.80 -5.02
CA PHE A 224 -2.67 -3.95 -6.22
C PHE A 224 -4.04 -3.94 -6.89
N VAL A 225 -4.75 -5.08 -6.88
CA VAL A 225 -6.15 -5.15 -7.35
C VAL A 225 -7.06 -4.28 -6.47
N TYR A 226 -6.92 -4.34 -5.14
CA TYR A 226 -7.68 -3.51 -4.22
C TYR A 226 -7.38 -2.02 -4.43
N LEU A 227 -6.11 -1.63 -4.56
CA LEU A 227 -5.71 -0.23 -4.84
C LEU A 227 -6.27 0.29 -6.18
N PHE A 228 -6.31 -0.57 -7.20
CA PHE A 228 -6.90 -0.21 -8.49
C PHE A 228 -8.43 -0.11 -8.44
N ALA A 229 -9.11 -1.06 -7.79
CA ALA A 229 -10.55 -1.02 -7.61
C ALA A 229 -10.97 0.21 -6.78
N LEU A 230 -10.19 0.50 -5.74
CA LEU A 230 -10.37 1.63 -4.88
C LEU A 230 -10.18 2.95 -5.64
N SER A 231 -9.14 3.09 -6.46
CA SER A 231 -8.97 4.30 -7.28
C SER A 231 -10.11 4.51 -8.30
N ILE A 232 -10.67 3.42 -8.87
CA ILE A 232 -11.89 3.49 -9.70
C ILE A 232 -13.09 3.98 -8.89
N ILE A 233 -13.31 3.44 -7.69
CA ILE A 233 -14.42 3.87 -6.83
C ILE A 233 -14.29 5.36 -6.53
N ASN A 234 -13.07 5.84 -6.23
CA ASN A 234 -12.86 7.26 -5.90
C ASN A 234 -13.09 8.20 -7.08
N ILE A 235 -12.70 7.86 -8.31
CA ILE A 235 -13.02 8.73 -9.44
C ILE A 235 -14.54 8.78 -9.69
N VAL A 236 -15.23 7.64 -9.59
CA VAL A 236 -16.69 7.56 -9.76
C VAL A 236 -17.38 8.42 -8.70
N LEU A 237 -16.98 8.29 -7.44
CA LEU A 237 -17.51 9.12 -6.37
C LEU A 237 -17.16 10.60 -6.59
N SER A 238 -15.92 10.92 -6.94
CA SER A 238 -15.48 12.30 -7.16
C SER A 238 -16.25 13.03 -8.26
N VAL A 239 -16.69 12.34 -9.31
CA VAL A 239 -17.48 12.95 -10.40
C VAL A 239 -18.98 12.96 -10.13
N THR A 240 -19.48 12.06 -9.28
CA THR A 240 -20.93 11.95 -8.99
C THR A 240 -21.36 12.79 -7.78
N VAL A 241 -20.47 13.00 -6.81
CA VAL A 241 -20.81 13.73 -5.58
C VAL A 241 -20.60 15.25 -5.73
N THR A 242 -21.38 16.00 -4.96
CA THR A 242 -21.22 17.46 -4.80
C THR A 242 -19.80 17.82 -4.33
N PRO A 243 -19.23 18.97 -4.75
CA PRO A 243 -17.87 19.39 -4.40
C PRO A 243 -17.54 19.29 -2.90
N THR A 244 -18.47 19.66 -2.03
CA THR A 244 -18.32 19.58 -0.57
C THR A 244 -18.08 18.16 -0.07
N LYS A 245 -18.69 17.14 -0.67
CA LYS A 245 -18.55 15.73 -0.24
C LYS A 245 -17.25 15.09 -0.73
N ARG A 246 -16.54 15.71 -1.68
CA ARG A 246 -15.29 15.17 -2.27
C ARG A 246 -14.13 15.14 -1.26
N PHE A 247 -14.15 15.99 -0.24
CA PHE A 247 -13.12 16.02 0.81
C PHE A 247 -13.11 14.73 1.62
N PHE A 248 -14.27 14.29 2.10
CA PHE A 248 -14.40 13.01 2.80
C PHE A 248 -13.89 11.83 1.96
N ILE A 249 -14.23 11.78 0.67
CA ILE A 249 -13.78 10.71 -0.22
C ILE A 249 -12.26 10.71 -0.36
N SER A 250 -11.66 11.90 -0.53
CA SER A 250 -10.21 12.06 -0.59
C SER A 250 -9.52 11.60 0.70
N SER A 251 -10.09 11.93 1.86
CA SER A 251 -9.58 11.54 3.18
C SER A 251 -9.71 10.04 3.45
N LEU A 252 -10.85 9.44 3.09
CA LEU A 252 -11.07 8.00 3.17
C LEU A 252 -10.08 7.25 2.26
N GLU A 253 -9.91 7.73 1.03
CA GLU A 253 -8.96 7.15 0.09
C GLU A 253 -7.53 7.23 0.61
N ARG A 254 -7.16 8.38 1.16
CA ARG A 254 -5.82 8.62 1.71
C ARG A 254 -5.48 7.60 2.80
N CYS A 255 -6.45 7.35 3.68
CA CYS A 255 -6.35 6.35 4.75
C CYS A 255 -6.22 4.94 4.19
N LEU A 256 -7.16 4.52 3.35
CA LEU A 256 -7.20 3.18 2.76
C LEU A 256 -5.95 2.87 1.94
N HIS A 257 -5.47 3.84 1.16
CA HIS A 257 -4.27 3.73 0.37
C HIS A 257 -3.03 3.47 1.24
N SER A 258 -2.88 4.21 2.35
CA SER A 258 -1.78 3.99 3.30
C SER A 258 -1.90 2.65 4.03
N MET A 259 -3.10 2.23 4.42
CA MET A 259 -3.36 0.93 5.05
C MET A 259 -2.95 -0.22 4.11
N LEU A 260 -3.41 -0.17 2.85
CA LEU A 260 -3.09 -1.19 1.85
C LEU A 260 -1.59 -1.21 1.52
N ALA A 261 -0.97 -0.05 1.30
CA ALA A 261 0.47 0.05 1.04
C ALA A 261 1.29 -0.50 2.23
N SER A 262 0.86 -0.25 3.47
CA SER A 262 1.52 -0.76 4.67
C SER A 262 1.37 -2.28 4.80
N ARG A 263 0.15 -2.80 4.67
CA ARG A 263 -0.15 -4.25 4.80
C ARG A 263 0.59 -5.08 3.76
N VAL A 264 0.67 -4.60 2.52
CA VAL A 264 1.49 -5.19 1.47
C VAL A 264 2.91 -5.49 1.94
N ILE A 265 3.57 -4.50 2.53
CA ILE A 265 4.98 -4.58 2.91
C ILE A 265 5.14 -5.45 4.16
N LEU A 266 4.26 -5.31 5.13
CA LEU A 266 4.29 -6.10 6.36
C LEU A 266 4.08 -7.58 6.07
N HIS A 267 3.03 -7.94 5.33
CA HIS A 267 2.75 -9.36 5.02
C HIS A 267 3.87 -9.97 4.18
N MET A 268 4.41 -9.22 3.21
CA MET A 268 5.55 -9.69 2.43
C MET A 268 6.79 -9.96 3.31
N ARG A 269 7.08 -9.07 4.29
CA ARG A 269 8.19 -9.25 5.22
C ARG A 269 7.96 -10.40 6.20
N ASP A 270 6.72 -10.58 6.66
CA ASP A 270 6.35 -11.69 7.54
C ASP A 270 6.56 -13.03 6.84
N HIS A 271 6.08 -13.16 5.61
CA HIS A 271 6.28 -14.36 4.80
C HIS A 271 7.76 -14.63 4.49
N ALA A 272 8.57 -13.59 4.25
CA ALA A 272 10.00 -13.75 4.02
C ALA A 272 10.76 -14.20 5.29
N ARG A 273 10.21 -13.97 6.48
CA ARG A 273 10.81 -14.37 7.76
C ARG A 273 10.45 -15.80 8.17
N ARG A 274 9.28 -16.32 7.76
CA ARG A 274 8.85 -17.69 8.10
C ARG A 274 9.71 -18.71 7.34
N PRO A 275 10.37 -19.66 8.02
CA PRO A 275 11.08 -20.73 7.33
C PRO A 275 10.09 -21.54 6.49
N PRO A 276 10.51 -22.09 5.34
CA PRO A 276 9.70 -23.02 4.57
C PRO A 276 9.15 -24.14 5.46
N GLU A 277 7.86 -24.45 5.32
CA GLU A 277 7.16 -25.46 6.14
C GLU A 277 7.81 -26.86 6.12
N TRP A 278 8.63 -27.14 5.11
CA TRP A 278 9.43 -28.38 5.01
C TRP A 278 10.61 -28.44 6.00
N ASP A 279 11.20 -27.30 6.40
CA ASP A 279 12.28 -27.26 7.40
C ASP A 279 11.76 -27.54 8.82
N THR A 280 10.52 -27.14 9.10
CA THR A 280 9.84 -27.43 10.38
C THR A 280 9.46 -28.90 10.52
N ALA A 281 9.08 -29.57 9.42
CA ALA A 281 8.77 -31.01 9.43
C ALA A 281 10.01 -31.88 9.69
N HIS A 282 11.20 -31.46 9.21
CA HIS A 282 12.45 -32.18 9.44
C HIS A 282 13.08 -31.92 10.82
N SER A 283 12.72 -30.82 11.51
CA SER A 283 13.22 -30.50 12.85
C SER A 283 12.38 -31.10 13.99
N SER A 284 11.13 -31.53 13.72
CA SER A 284 10.30 -32.29 14.66
C SER A 284 10.50 -33.81 14.61
N GLY A 285 11.27 -34.32 13.65
CA GLY A 285 11.79 -35.68 13.70
C GLY A 285 13.02 -35.70 14.61
N GLY A 286 12.94 -36.38 15.75
CA GLY A 286 14.11 -36.67 16.58
C GLY A 286 15.28 -37.23 15.74
N PRO A 287 16.52 -37.15 16.21
CA PRO A 287 17.69 -37.54 15.43
C PRO A 287 17.46 -38.94 14.84
N VAL A 288 17.39 -39.01 13.51
CA VAL A 288 17.40 -40.28 12.80
C VAL A 288 18.80 -40.84 13.02
N GLU A 289 18.91 -41.68 14.05
CA GLU A 289 20.08 -42.50 14.31
C GLU A 289 20.26 -43.40 13.08
N PHE A 290 21.21 -43.03 12.22
CA PHE A 290 21.66 -43.93 11.16
C PHE A 290 22.29 -45.13 11.86
N ALA A 291 21.53 -46.22 11.98
CA ALA A 291 22.06 -47.51 12.36
C ALA A 291 23.14 -47.87 11.33
N THR A 292 24.40 -47.71 11.71
CA THR A 292 25.54 -48.27 10.99
C THR A 292 25.32 -49.78 10.90
N PRO A 293 25.32 -50.40 9.71
CA PRO A 293 25.31 -51.85 9.62
C PRO A 293 26.56 -52.37 10.33
N ARG A 294 26.34 -53.13 11.40
CA ARG A 294 27.38 -53.88 12.10
C ARG A 294 27.95 -54.89 11.12
N ALA A 295 29.08 -54.57 10.51
CA ALA A 295 29.82 -55.48 9.65
C ALA A 295 30.52 -56.49 10.55
N ASP A 296 29.83 -57.57 10.92
CA ASP A 296 30.47 -58.77 11.48
C ASP A 296 29.62 -60.00 11.19
N THR A 297 30.32 -61.09 10.80
CA THR A 297 29.85 -62.48 10.70
C THR A 297 28.97 -62.88 9.50
N ALA A 298 29.53 -62.85 8.29
CA ALA A 298 29.05 -63.74 7.20
C ALA A 298 30.04 -63.97 6.03
N LEU A 299 31.37 -63.90 6.20
CA LEU A 299 32.30 -64.21 5.09
C LEU A 299 33.58 -64.95 5.55
N VAL A 300 33.41 -65.94 6.45
CA VAL A 300 34.45 -66.95 6.73
C VAL A 300 33.84 -68.33 6.55
N SER A 301 33.66 -68.77 5.31
CA SER A 301 33.41 -70.19 5.01
C SER A 301 33.69 -70.61 3.56
N ILE A 302 34.10 -69.72 2.65
CA ILE A 302 34.33 -70.11 1.24
C ILE A 302 35.67 -69.56 0.76
N ARG A 303 36.77 -70.02 1.38
CA ARG A 303 38.11 -69.82 0.81
C ARG A 303 39.13 -70.87 1.27
N SER A 304 38.70 -72.12 1.47
CA SER A 304 39.59 -73.24 1.86
C SER A 304 39.75 -74.31 0.78
N GLN A 305 39.35 -74.07 -0.46
CA GLN A 305 39.71 -74.97 -1.56
C GLN A 305 40.17 -74.17 -2.76
N ILE A 306 41.31 -74.59 -3.31
CA ILE A 306 41.98 -74.14 -4.54
C ILE A 306 43.13 -73.14 -4.31
N GLU A 307 44.21 -73.64 -3.73
CA GLU A 307 45.59 -73.44 -4.22
C GLU A 307 46.11 -74.82 -4.70
N PRO A 308 47.20 -74.96 -5.48
CA PRO A 308 48.27 -74.00 -5.83
C PRO A 308 48.46 -73.86 -7.36
N THR A 309 49.22 -72.94 -7.95
CA THR A 309 50.70 -73.01 -8.04
C THR A 309 51.19 -71.73 -8.74
N ARG A 310 52.08 -70.98 -8.10
CA ARG A 310 52.80 -69.83 -8.69
C ARG A 310 54.22 -70.27 -9.05
N THR A 311 54.52 -70.39 -10.34
CA THR A 311 55.90 -70.39 -10.86
C THR A 311 56.33 -68.96 -11.16
N TYR A 312 57.35 -68.49 -10.44
CA TYR A 312 58.07 -67.24 -10.68
C TYR A 312 59.05 -67.40 -11.86
N ARG A 313 59.11 -66.43 -12.78
CA ARG A 313 60.23 -66.26 -13.71
C ARG A 313 60.43 -64.78 -14.05
N MET A 314 61.63 -64.28 -13.68
CA MET A 314 62.48 -63.19 -14.24
C MET A 314 61.81 -61.84 -14.60
N SER A 315 62.42 -60.65 -14.52
CA SER A 315 63.80 -60.13 -14.48
C SER A 315 63.61 -58.63 -14.15
N GLY A 316 64.41 -57.98 -13.30
CA GLY A 316 65.75 -57.50 -13.62
C GLY A 316 65.71 -56.31 -14.58
N PHE A 317 66.03 -55.10 -14.11
CA PHE A 317 67.11 -54.27 -14.65
C PHE A 317 67.39 -53.06 -13.75
N ARG A 318 68.64 -52.61 -13.87
CA ARG A 318 69.45 -51.75 -13.00
C ARG A 318 68.96 -50.32 -12.85
#